data_AF-A0AA39X862-F1
#
_entry.id   AF-A0AA39X862-F1
#
_cell.length_a   1.000
_cell.length_b   1.000
_cell.length_c   1.000
_cell.angle_alpha   90.00
_cell.angle_beta   90.00
_cell.angle_gamma   90.00
#
_symmetry.space_group_name_H-M   'P 1'
#
loop_
_entity.id
_entity.type
_entity.pdbx_description
1 polymer ?
#
loop_
_entity_poly.entity_id
_entity_poly.type
_entity_poly.pdbx_seq_one_letter_code
_entity_poly.pdbx_strand_id
1 'polypeptide(L)'
;MAHASETALFGGPSRPWKTHDWTSSDDRVRGGESVSTLTVDQQTGAATFSGHLDITALGGAGFASQRTVDDHPDFNLSGYDSLYLDIPESDGKKYTLVLKDTVLSKRPDGREQSTVSWEHDFHGDSGRQVVLRFADFKPTYRGKPKDDAEPLDWSAVKRVSIMIRSFFGQQEGDFNLVISSITAHAKDDDAASPSAAAAMARVDSCITESSIRKEAAAVGVEPQGGNRVTAFVAKTLCWRSRG
;
A
#
# COMPACT_ATOMS: atom_id res chain seq x y z
N MET A 1 -3.31 18.33 23.00
CA MET A 1 -1.89 18.50 22.62
C MET A 1 -1.84 18.46 21.11
N ALA A 2 -1.11 19.36 20.45
CA ALA A 2 -0.92 19.27 19.01
C ALA A 2 -0.11 17.99 18.71
N HIS A 3 -0.62 17.11 17.86
CA HIS A 3 0.16 15.98 17.37
C HIS A 3 1.27 16.52 16.46
N ALA A 4 2.47 15.95 16.56
CA ALA A 4 3.50 16.21 15.57
C ALA A 4 2.97 15.81 14.18
N SER A 5 3.23 16.62 13.16
CA SER A 5 2.79 16.37 11.77
C SER A 5 3.30 15.03 11.22
N GLU A 6 4.36 14.50 11.81
CA GLU A 6 4.88 13.17 11.51
C GLU A 6 5.40 12.49 12.78
N THR A 7 5.45 11.16 12.76
CA THR A 7 6.10 10.36 13.81
C THR A 7 6.75 9.10 13.24
N ALA A 8 7.92 8.72 13.77
CA ALA A 8 8.61 7.51 13.35
C ALA A 8 8.01 6.26 14.02
N LEU A 9 7.63 5.28 13.20
CA LEU A 9 7.32 3.94 13.66
C LEU A 9 8.60 3.12 13.75
N PHE A 10 9.47 3.22 12.74
CA PHE A 10 10.77 2.55 12.72
C PHE A 10 11.76 3.37 11.89
N GLY A 11 13.03 3.35 12.28
CA GLY A 11 14.08 4.12 11.64
C GLY A 11 14.07 5.60 11.98
N GLY A 12 15.08 6.32 11.48
CA GLY A 12 15.31 7.72 11.81
C GLY A 12 15.83 7.94 13.24
N PRO A 13 16.06 9.21 13.62
CA PRO A 13 16.75 9.55 14.87
C PRO A 13 15.92 9.31 16.14
N SER A 14 14.59 9.35 16.05
CA SER A 14 13.70 9.24 17.20
C SER A 14 13.33 7.79 17.56
N ARG A 15 13.32 6.88 16.59
CA ARG A 15 12.99 5.46 16.81
C ARG A 15 13.82 4.55 15.90
N PRO A 16 15.13 4.41 16.14
CA PRO A 16 16.02 3.63 15.28
C PRO A 16 15.57 2.17 15.18
N TRP A 17 15.87 1.54 14.05
CA TRP A 17 15.63 0.11 13.87
C TRP A 17 16.45 -0.71 14.86
N LYS A 18 15.84 -1.80 15.36
CA LYS A 18 16.52 -2.79 16.21
C LYS A 18 16.16 -4.18 15.73
N THR A 19 17.16 -4.99 15.40
CA THR A 19 16.95 -6.36 14.94
C THR A 19 16.12 -7.20 15.91
N HIS A 20 16.29 -7.02 17.22
CA HIS A 20 15.58 -7.78 18.24
C HIS A 20 14.10 -7.42 18.39
N ASP A 21 13.64 -6.32 17.79
CA ASP A 21 12.23 -5.97 17.76
C ASP A 21 11.45 -6.79 16.71
N TRP A 22 12.15 -7.61 15.89
CA TRP A 22 11.58 -8.33 14.76
C TRP A 22 11.82 -9.84 14.84
N THR A 23 10.87 -10.60 14.33
CA THR A 23 10.95 -12.06 14.29
C THR A 23 10.23 -12.63 13.06
N SER A 24 10.73 -13.75 12.54
CA SER A 24 10.19 -14.38 11.33
C SER A 24 8.82 -15.01 11.56
N SER A 25 7.96 -14.88 10.55
CA SER A 25 6.67 -15.56 10.42
C SER A 25 6.53 -16.09 9.00
N ASP A 26 7.39 -17.03 8.61
CA ASP A 26 7.38 -17.59 7.25
C ASP A 26 6.38 -18.76 7.11
N ASP A 27 6.17 -19.21 5.88
CA ASP A 27 5.25 -20.31 5.53
C ASP A 27 5.65 -21.71 6.03
N ARG A 28 6.82 -21.86 6.65
CA ARG A 28 7.38 -23.12 7.15
C ARG A 28 6.46 -23.88 8.11
N VAL A 29 5.63 -23.18 8.88
CA VAL A 29 4.63 -23.81 9.77
C VAL A 29 3.50 -24.53 9.01
N ARG A 30 3.41 -24.33 7.69
CA ARG A 30 2.48 -24.99 6.78
C ARG A 30 3.19 -25.94 5.80
N GLY A 31 4.49 -26.18 5.99
CA GLY A 31 5.30 -27.02 5.10
C GLY A 31 5.89 -26.27 3.89
N GLY A 32 5.87 -24.93 3.89
CA GLY A 32 6.63 -24.16 2.91
C GLY A 32 8.12 -24.09 3.24
N GLU A 33 8.91 -23.61 2.29
CA GLU A 33 10.37 -23.50 2.42
C GLU A 33 10.89 -22.06 2.35
N SER A 34 9.99 -21.07 2.42
CA SER A 34 10.38 -19.67 2.42
C SER A 34 11.09 -19.29 3.72
N VAL A 35 12.10 -18.44 3.62
CA VAL A 35 12.88 -17.94 4.75
C VAL A 35 13.12 -16.45 4.62
N SER A 36 13.03 -15.73 5.74
CA SER A 36 13.36 -14.31 5.80
C SER A 36 14.22 -13.96 7.00
N THR A 37 14.93 -12.84 6.88
CA THR A 37 15.62 -12.16 7.96
C THR A 37 15.35 -10.66 7.88
N LEU A 38 15.52 -9.98 9.01
CA LEU A 38 15.65 -8.52 9.06
C LEU A 38 16.94 -8.19 9.80
N THR A 39 17.82 -7.42 9.17
CA THR A 39 19.07 -6.95 9.78
C THR A 39 19.12 -5.44 9.75
N VAL A 40 19.91 -4.84 10.65
CA VAL A 40 20.06 -3.38 10.73
C VAL A 40 21.51 -3.01 10.48
N ASP A 41 21.75 -2.21 9.44
CA ASP A 41 23.06 -1.64 9.16
C ASP A 41 23.39 -0.57 10.21
N GLN A 42 24.51 -0.73 10.92
CA GLN A 42 24.90 0.16 12.01
C GLN A 42 25.45 1.52 11.54
N GLN A 43 25.89 1.62 10.28
CA GLN A 43 26.43 2.86 9.71
C GLN A 43 25.31 3.73 9.18
N THR A 44 24.35 3.14 8.46
CA THR A 44 23.22 3.89 7.86
C THR A 44 22.00 3.95 8.78
N GLY A 45 21.85 2.99 9.69
CA GLY A 45 20.67 2.82 10.53
C GLY A 45 19.46 2.23 9.80
N ALA A 46 19.59 1.84 8.52
CA ALA A 46 18.53 1.25 7.73
C ALA A 46 18.33 -0.24 8.05
N ALA A 47 17.11 -0.74 7.88
CA ALA A 47 16.79 -2.15 7.99
C ALA A 47 16.76 -2.82 6.61
N THR A 48 17.36 -4.00 6.50
CA THR A 48 17.31 -4.85 5.31
C THR A 48 16.42 -6.05 5.59
N PHE A 49 15.29 -6.13 4.89
CA PHE A 49 14.43 -7.31 4.82
C PHE A 49 14.83 -8.15 3.61
N SER A 50 15.35 -9.35 3.83
CA SER A 50 15.85 -10.20 2.75
C SER A 50 15.64 -11.69 3.04
N GLY A 51 15.82 -12.52 2.02
CA GLY A 51 15.65 -13.96 2.13
C GLY A 51 15.35 -14.64 0.80
N HIS A 52 14.72 -15.81 0.88
CA HIS A 52 14.31 -16.61 -0.29
C HIS A 52 12.82 -16.92 -0.20
N LEU A 53 12.09 -16.60 -1.27
CA LEU A 53 10.69 -16.94 -1.44
C LEU A 53 10.58 -18.21 -2.30
N ASP A 54 10.35 -19.35 -1.65
CA ASP A 54 10.03 -20.59 -2.34
C ASP A 54 8.53 -20.62 -2.65
N ILE A 55 8.21 -21.06 -3.87
CA ILE A 55 6.81 -21.27 -4.29
C ILE A 55 6.55 -22.73 -4.65
N THR A 56 7.56 -23.59 -4.63
CA THR A 56 7.43 -24.96 -5.12
C THR A 56 6.84 -25.88 -4.07
N ALA A 57 7.24 -25.73 -2.79
CA ALA A 57 6.82 -26.59 -1.69
C ALA A 57 5.30 -26.55 -1.44
N LEU A 58 4.65 -25.42 -1.75
CA LEU A 58 3.20 -25.23 -1.59
C LEU A 58 2.48 -25.07 -2.95
N GLY A 59 3.06 -25.55 -4.06
CA GLY A 59 2.37 -25.63 -5.34
C GLY A 59 1.97 -24.29 -5.94
N GLY A 60 2.90 -23.34 -5.96
CA GLY A 60 2.74 -21.96 -6.45
C GLY A 60 2.41 -20.93 -5.36
N ALA A 61 2.04 -21.39 -4.16
CA ALA A 61 1.91 -20.54 -2.99
C ALA A 61 3.25 -20.42 -2.25
N GLY A 62 3.46 -19.31 -1.53
CA GLY A 62 4.63 -19.10 -0.70
C GLY A 62 4.60 -17.71 -0.08
N PHE A 63 5.14 -17.57 1.13
CA PHE A 63 5.38 -16.26 1.74
C PHE A 63 6.48 -16.29 2.79
N ALA A 64 7.23 -15.20 2.86
CA ALA A 64 8.21 -14.93 3.90
C ALA A 64 7.86 -13.58 4.56
N SER A 65 8.00 -13.47 5.88
CA SER A 65 7.70 -12.21 6.56
C SER A 65 8.46 -12.02 7.86
N GLN A 66 8.73 -10.76 8.17
CA GLN A 66 9.23 -10.30 9.45
C GLN A 66 8.16 -9.46 10.11
N ARG A 67 7.87 -9.73 11.38
CA ARG A 67 6.89 -8.97 12.18
C ARG A 67 7.52 -8.48 13.47
N THR A 68 6.93 -7.45 14.06
CA THR A 68 7.29 -7.04 15.42
C THR A 68 7.07 -8.18 16.42
N VAL A 69 7.93 -8.26 17.45
CA VAL A 69 7.79 -9.22 18.56
C VAL A 69 6.48 -9.02 19.34
N ASP A 70 6.02 -10.06 20.04
CA ASP A 70 4.70 -10.10 20.69
C ASP A 70 4.54 -9.07 21.82
N ASP A 71 5.63 -8.62 22.43
CA ASP A 71 5.70 -7.63 23.50
C ASP A 71 6.12 -6.23 23.02
N HIS A 72 6.18 -6.02 21.70
CA HIS A 72 6.44 -4.70 21.13
C HIS A 72 5.32 -3.73 21.54
N PRO A 73 5.63 -2.50 21.99
CA PRO A 73 4.61 -1.52 22.33
C PRO A 73 3.65 -1.21 21.18
N ASP A 74 2.37 -1.04 21.50
CA ASP A 74 1.35 -0.62 20.55
C ASP A 74 1.66 0.77 19.98
N PHE A 75 1.20 1.01 18.75
CA PHE A 75 1.25 2.30 18.08
C PHE A 75 -0.13 2.96 18.11
N ASN A 76 -0.18 4.19 18.64
CA ASN A 76 -1.32 5.07 18.45
C ASN A 76 -1.12 5.89 17.18
N LEU A 77 -1.84 5.50 16.13
CA LEU A 77 -1.83 6.13 14.80
C LEU A 77 -3.11 6.92 14.50
N SER A 78 -4.00 7.12 15.48
CA SER A 78 -5.30 7.76 15.28
C SER A 78 -5.26 9.22 14.79
N GLY A 79 -4.12 9.90 14.94
CA GLY A 79 -3.89 11.26 14.44
C GLY A 79 -3.29 11.34 13.03
N TYR A 80 -3.12 10.21 12.36
CA TYR A 80 -2.43 10.09 11.07
C TYR A 80 -3.34 9.44 10.02
N ASP A 81 -3.02 9.59 8.74
CA ASP A 81 -3.82 9.00 7.64
C ASP A 81 -2.99 8.23 6.61
N SER A 82 -1.66 8.23 6.77
CA SER A 82 -0.73 7.66 5.82
C SER A 82 0.57 7.22 6.49
N LEU A 83 1.17 6.16 5.95
CA LEU A 83 2.53 5.75 6.24
C LEU A 83 3.42 6.08 5.05
N TYR A 84 4.61 6.61 5.33
CA TYR A 84 5.64 6.88 4.35
C TYR A 84 6.82 5.94 4.61
N LEU A 85 7.18 5.18 3.59
CA LEU A 85 8.30 4.24 3.59
C LEU A 85 9.42 4.86 2.76
N ASP A 86 10.57 5.12 3.37
CA ASP A 86 11.78 5.55 2.66
C ASP A 86 12.60 4.33 2.26
N ILE A 87 12.67 4.04 0.95
CA ILE A 87 13.24 2.81 0.39
C ILE A 87 14.48 3.18 -0.44
N PRO A 88 15.68 3.21 0.16
CA PRO A 88 16.90 3.51 -0.57
C PRO A 88 17.24 2.45 -1.62
N GLU A 89 16.92 1.18 -1.37
CA GLU A 89 17.25 0.05 -2.25
C GLU A 89 16.19 -1.06 -2.20
N SER A 90 15.85 -1.61 -3.36
CA SER A 90 14.96 -2.75 -3.50
C SER A 90 15.23 -3.51 -4.81
N ASP A 91 14.88 -4.79 -4.80
CA ASP A 91 14.88 -5.70 -5.96
C ASP A 91 13.71 -5.49 -6.95
N GLY A 92 12.81 -4.54 -6.69
CA GLY A 92 11.64 -4.24 -7.54
C GLY A 92 10.47 -5.24 -7.40
N LYS A 93 10.56 -6.23 -6.51
CA LYS A 93 9.45 -7.15 -6.24
C LYS A 93 8.30 -6.42 -5.53
N LYS A 94 7.15 -7.09 -5.51
CA LYS A 94 5.97 -6.63 -4.80
C LYS A 94 6.01 -7.12 -3.36
N TYR A 95 5.85 -6.19 -2.43
CA TYR A 95 5.82 -6.42 -0.99
C TYR A 95 4.46 -6.05 -0.42
N THR A 96 4.23 -6.41 0.84
CA THR A 96 3.01 -6.10 1.57
C THR A 96 3.38 -5.62 2.96
N LEU A 97 2.88 -4.45 3.36
CA LEU A 97 2.87 -4.05 4.76
C LEU A 97 1.58 -4.56 5.41
N VAL A 98 1.71 -5.23 6.55
CA VAL A 98 0.59 -5.83 7.28
C VAL A 98 0.48 -5.23 8.67
N LEU A 99 -0.71 -4.74 9.01
CA LEU A 99 -1.04 -4.18 10.33
C LEU A 99 -2.10 -5.05 11.03
N LYS A 100 -2.03 -5.11 12.36
CA LYS A 100 -3.04 -5.73 13.22
C LYS A 100 -3.24 -4.94 14.50
N ASP A 101 -4.49 -4.82 14.92
CA ASP A 101 -4.93 -4.32 16.23
C ASP A 101 -5.26 -5.47 17.21
N THR A 102 -5.32 -6.70 16.69
CA THR A 102 -5.71 -7.89 17.43
C THR A 102 -4.63 -8.96 17.31
N VAL A 103 -3.99 -9.25 18.45
CA VAL A 103 -3.06 -10.36 18.64
C VAL A 103 -3.62 -11.23 19.76
N LEU A 104 -3.87 -12.49 19.46
CA LEU A 104 -4.36 -13.47 20.43
C LEU A 104 -3.19 -14.24 21.04
N SER A 105 -3.39 -14.75 22.25
CA SER A 105 -2.43 -15.66 22.87
C SER A 105 -2.15 -16.87 21.98
N LYS A 106 -0.93 -17.38 22.06
CA LYS A 106 -0.56 -18.61 21.35
C LYS A 106 -1.44 -19.77 21.82
N ARG A 107 -1.70 -20.68 20.91
CA ARG A 107 -2.38 -21.95 21.21
C ARG A 107 -1.54 -22.78 22.19
N PRO A 108 -2.13 -23.80 22.84
CA PRO A 108 -1.38 -24.72 23.68
C PRO A 108 -0.22 -25.43 22.96
N ASP A 109 -0.31 -25.61 21.63
CA ASP A 109 0.74 -26.17 20.78
C ASP A 109 1.83 -25.15 20.37
N GLY A 110 1.77 -23.93 20.93
CA GLY A 110 2.70 -22.83 20.65
C GLY A 110 2.42 -22.08 19.34
N ARG A 111 1.43 -22.52 18.53
CA ARG A 111 1.14 -21.86 17.24
C ARG A 111 0.36 -20.58 17.42
N GLU A 112 0.63 -19.61 16.54
CA GLU A 112 -0.18 -18.39 16.48
C GLU A 112 -1.61 -18.67 16.02
N GLN A 113 -2.55 -17.94 16.60
CA GLN A 113 -3.93 -17.94 16.15
C GLN A 113 -4.12 -16.92 15.02
N SER A 114 -5.00 -17.23 14.07
CA SER A 114 -5.29 -16.31 12.98
C SER A 114 -6.29 -15.25 13.42
N THR A 115 -5.94 -14.00 13.21
CA THR A 115 -6.76 -12.80 13.34
C THR A 115 -6.88 -12.11 11.98
N VAL A 116 -7.69 -11.06 11.91
CA VAL A 116 -7.74 -10.19 10.72
C VAL A 116 -6.38 -9.51 10.54
N SER A 117 -5.93 -9.45 9.29
CA SER A 117 -4.76 -8.69 8.86
C SER A 117 -5.25 -7.53 7.99
N TRP A 118 -4.72 -6.33 8.21
CA TRP A 118 -4.93 -5.20 7.30
C TRP A 118 -3.69 -5.06 6.43
N GLU A 119 -3.86 -5.23 5.11
CA GLU A 119 -2.75 -5.38 4.18
C GLU A 119 -2.72 -4.25 3.15
N HIS A 120 -1.54 -3.74 2.86
CA HIS A 120 -1.30 -2.82 1.75
C HIS A 120 -0.11 -3.30 0.94
N ASP A 121 -0.37 -3.58 -0.34
CA ASP A 121 0.66 -3.98 -1.28
C ASP A 121 1.41 -2.75 -1.81
N PHE A 122 2.71 -2.88 -2.05
CA PHE A 122 3.53 -1.84 -2.67
C PHE A 122 4.70 -2.44 -3.45
N HIS A 123 5.26 -1.65 -4.37
CA HIS A 123 6.53 -1.98 -5.03
C HIS A 123 7.64 -1.18 -4.36
N GLY A 124 8.77 -1.85 -4.09
CA GLY A 124 9.98 -1.15 -3.67
C GLY A 124 10.66 -0.54 -4.89
N ASP A 125 10.29 0.68 -5.25
CA ASP A 125 11.04 1.43 -6.25
C ASP A 125 12.24 2.08 -5.57
N SER A 126 13.46 1.57 -5.83
CA SER A 126 14.71 2.08 -5.25
C SER A 126 14.84 3.61 -5.37
N GLY A 127 15.24 4.24 -4.28
CA GLY A 127 15.49 5.69 -4.20
C GLY A 127 14.22 6.53 -4.18
N ARG A 128 13.05 5.94 -3.91
CA ARG A 128 11.78 6.66 -3.81
C ARG A 128 11.10 6.40 -2.47
N GLN A 129 10.36 7.41 -2.03
CA GLN A 129 9.45 7.29 -0.91
C GLN A 129 8.12 6.72 -1.40
N VAL A 130 7.64 5.68 -0.72
CA VAL A 130 6.35 5.05 -0.99
C VAL A 130 5.33 5.51 0.04
N VAL A 131 4.14 5.91 -0.41
CA VAL A 131 3.05 6.36 0.46
C VAL A 131 1.97 5.28 0.51
N LEU A 132 1.66 4.82 1.73
CA LEU A 132 0.60 3.86 2.01
C LEU A 132 -0.53 4.59 2.75
N ARG A 133 -1.63 4.87 2.07
CA ARG A 133 -2.77 5.56 2.71
C ARG A 133 -3.56 4.57 3.55
N PHE A 134 -4.01 5.00 4.72
CA PHE A 134 -4.78 4.15 5.65
C PHE A 134 -6.06 3.61 4.98
N ALA A 135 -6.70 4.42 4.12
CA ALA A 135 -7.89 4.03 3.36
C ALA A 135 -7.67 2.91 2.34
N ASP A 136 -6.41 2.67 1.94
CA ASP A 136 -6.06 1.69 0.91
C ASP A 136 -5.71 0.32 1.52
N PHE A 137 -5.55 0.23 2.84
CA PHE A 137 -5.39 -1.06 3.53
C PHE A 137 -6.67 -1.91 3.38
N LYS A 138 -6.48 -3.17 3.02
CA LYS A 138 -7.57 -4.14 2.82
C LYS A 138 -7.56 -5.22 3.89
N PRO A 139 -8.71 -5.53 4.51
CA PRO A 139 -8.80 -6.59 5.50
C PRO A 139 -8.72 -7.96 4.83
N THR A 140 -7.94 -8.86 5.42
CA THR A 140 -7.83 -10.26 5.02
C THR A 140 -7.93 -11.18 6.23
N TYR A 141 -8.42 -12.40 6.03
CA TYR A 141 -8.35 -13.48 6.99
C TYR A 141 -7.76 -14.71 6.33
N ARG A 142 -6.58 -15.13 6.81
CA ARG A 142 -5.80 -16.25 6.23
C ARG A 142 -5.55 -16.08 4.73
N GLY A 143 -5.24 -14.85 4.29
CA GLY A 143 -4.91 -14.53 2.91
C GLY A 143 -6.11 -14.40 1.97
N LYS A 144 -7.34 -14.40 2.51
CA LYS A 144 -8.57 -14.15 1.73
C LYS A 144 -9.16 -12.80 2.12
N PRO A 145 -9.71 -12.02 1.18
CA PRO A 145 -10.43 -10.79 1.49
C PRO A 145 -11.50 -11.01 2.56
N LYS A 146 -11.63 -10.06 3.48
CA LYS A 146 -12.64 -10.05 4.55
C LYS A 146 -13.30 -8.68 4.62
N ASP A 147 -14.09 -8.36 3.60
CA ASP A 147 -14.70 -7.02 3.43
C ASP A 147 -15.72 -6.67 4.53
N ASP A 148 -16.19 -7.67 5.28
CA ASP A 148 -17.10 -7.55 6.44
C ASP A 148 -16.34 -7.42 7.78
N ALA A 149 -15.03 -7.20 7.77
CA ALA A 149 -14.26 -7.00 9.00
C ALA A 149 -14.58 -5.65 9.65
N GLU A 150 -14.58 -5.62 10.98
CA GLU A 150 -14.53 -4.37 11.72
C GLU A 150 -13.27 -3.57 11.32
N PRO A 151 -13.39 -2.23 11.15
CA PRO A 151 -12.25 -1.38 10.81
C PRO A 151 -11.07 -1.55 11.78
N LEU A 152 -9.84 -1.42 11.26
CA LEU A 152 -8.63 -1.41 12.09
C LEU A 152 -8.73 -0.30 13.15
N ASP A 153 -8.52 -0.65 14.42
CA ASP A 153 -8.36 0.33 15.48
C ASP A 153 -6.98 0.99 15.39
N TRP A 154 -6.94 2.14 14.70
CA TRP A 154 -5.73 2.94 14.54
C TRP A 154 -5.17 3.47 15.86
N SER A 155 -5.92 3.49 16.96
CA SER A 155 -5.40 3.94 18.26
C SER A 155 -4.55 2.89 18.98
N ALA A 156 -4.63 1.63 18.55
CA ALA A 156 -3.99 0.49 19.19
C ALA A 156 -3.47 -0.54 18.16
N VAL A 157 -2.64 -0.10 17.22
CA VAL A 157 -1.98 -1.01 16.28
C VAL A 157 -0.89 -1.79 17.01
N LYS A 158 -1.08 -3.10 17.16
CA LYS A 158 -0.25 -3.98 18.01
C LYS A 158 0.87 -4.66 17.26
N ARG A 159 0.74 -4.81 15.95
CA ARG A 159 1.71 -5.56 15.15
C ARG A 159 1.87 -4.98 13.76
N VAL A 160 3.13 -4.83 13.37
CA VAL A 160 3.54 -4.44 12.01
C VAL A 160 4.32 -5.62 11.42
N SER A 161 4.06 -5.95 10.15
CA SER A 161 4.83 -6.97 9.43
C SER A 161 5.19 -6.47 8.03
N ILE A 162 6.41 -6.78 7.60
CA ILE A 162 6.88 -6.63 6.22
C ILE A 162 6.87 -8.03 5.62
N MET A 163 6.17 -8.20 4.51
CA MET A 163 5.92 -9.49 3.89
C MET A 163 6.24 -9.45 2.40
N ILE A 164 6.75 -10.57 1.90
CA ILE A 164 6.78 -10.91 0.49
C ILE A 164 5.98 -12.20 0.29
N ARG A 165 5.26 -12.30 -0.83
CA ARG A 165 4.46 -13.48 -1.17
C ARG A 165 4.49 -13.76 -2.66
N SER A 166 4.17 -14.99 -3.03
CA SER A 166 4.23 -15.43 -4.42
C SER A 166 3.20 -14.79 -5.34
N PHE A 167 2.11 -14.27 -4.77
CA PHE A 167 0.89 -13.92 -5.50
C PHE A 167 0.43 -15.03 -6.46
N PHE A 168 0.55 -16.28 -6.01
CA PHE A 168 0.23 -17.49 -6.79
C PHE A 168 1.06 -17.62 -8.08
N GLY A 169 2.39 -17.50 -7.93
CA GLY A 169 3.36 -17.76 -9.00
C GLY A 169 3.75 -16.53 -9.83
N GLN A 170 3.41 -15.32 -9.39
CA GLN A 170 3.84 -14.09 -10.06
C GLN A 170 5.26 -13.68 -9.67
N GLN A 171 5.75 -14.13 -8.51
CA GLN A 171 7.12 -13.87 -8.06
C GLN A 171 7.65 -15.00 -7.16
N GLU A 172 8.96 -15.22 -7.21
CA GLU A 172 9.71 -16.18 -6.39
C GLU A 172 11.19 -15.77 -6.31
N GLY A 173 11.99 -16.57 -5.61
CA GLY A 173 13.44 -16.45 -5.54
C GLY A 173 13.94 -15.51 -4.44
N ASP A 174 15.23 -15.16 -4.53
CA ASP A 174 15.87 -14.28 -3.57
C ASP A 174 15.26 -12.88 -3.63
N PHE A 175 15.07 -12.27 -2.46
CA PHE A 175 14.54 -10.93 -2.33
C PHE A 175 15.37 -10.05 -1.39
N ASN A 176 15.38 -8.75 -1.66
CA ASN A 176 16.09 -7.75 -0.86
C ASN A 176 15.36 -6.39 -0.90
N LEU A 177 15.00 -5.90 0.28
CA LEU A 177 14.36 -4.60 0.49
C LEU A 177 15.04 -3.87 1.65
N VAL A 178 15.65 -2.72 1.35
CA VAL A 178 16.24 -1.83 2.35
C VAL A 178 15.28 -0.70 2.65
N ILE A 179 14.99 -0.46 3.93
CA ILE A 179 14.06 0.56 4.41
C ILE A 179 14.79 1.43 5.42
N SER A 180 14.97 2.71 5.09
CA SER A 180 15.56 3.68 6.01
C SER A 180 14.60 4.00 7.14
N SER A 181 13.32 4.23 6.83
CA SER A 181 12.31 4.57 7.83
C SER A 181 10.88 4.22 7.41
N ILE A 182 10.03 4.03 8.41
CA ILE A 182 8.58 3.99 8.31
C ILE A 182 8.05 5.09 9.22
N THR A 183 7.37 6.08 8.64
CA THR A 183 6.86 7.26 9.37
C THR A 183 5.36 7.40 9.13
N ALA A 184 4.60 7.74 10.17
CA ALA A 184 3.20 8.11 10.02
C ALA A 184 3.08 9.63 9.87
N HIS A 185 2.24 10.06 8.94
CA HIS A 185 2.06 11.47 8.58
C HIS A 185 0.60 11.89 8.82
N ALA A 186 0.45 13.07 9.40
CA ALA A 186 -0.84 13.61 9.75
C ALA A 186 -1.61 13.87 8.48
N LYS A 187 -2.94 13.85 8.60
CA LYS A 187 -3.81 14.29 7.51
C LYS A 187 -3.38 15.70 7.11
N ASP A 188 -3.06 15.89 5.84
CA ASP A 188 -2.94 17.25 5.31
C ASP A 188 -4.29 17.93 5.56
N ASP A 189 -4.34 18.90 6.48
CA ASP A 189 -5.54 19.71 6.76
C ASP A 189 -5.85 20.54 5.51
N ASP A 190 -6.44 19.95 4.46
CA ASP A 190 -6.93 20.56 3.22
C ASP A 190 -6.37 21.97 2.94
N ALA A 191 -5.04 22.10 2.88
CA ALA A 191 -4.40 23.26 2.31
C ALA A 191 -4.53 23.04 0.81
N ALA A 192 -5.72 23.41 0.30
CA ALA A 192 -6.13 23.41 -1.09
C ALA A 192 -4.92 23.34 -2.02
N SER A 193 -4.56 22.12 -2.44
CA SER A 193 -3.43 21.94 -3.32
C SER A 193 -3.80 22.64 -4.64
N PRO A 194 -3.13 23.73 -5.04
CA PRO A 194 -3.53 24.50 -6.22
C PRO A 194 -3.35 23.70 -7.52
N SER A 195 -2.71 22.52 -7.45
CA SER A 195 -2.43 21.62 -8.56
C SER A 195 -3.69 21.03 -9.20
N ALA A 196 -4.69 20.63 -8.40
CA ALA A 196 -5.93 20.04 -8.93
C ALA A 196 -6.87 21.10 -9.54
N ALA A 197 -7.00 22.27 -8.89
CA ALA A 197 -7.81 23.37 -9.40
C ALA A 197 -7.21 24.00 -10.68
N ALA A 198 -5.88 24.09 -10.77
CA ALA A 198 -5.21 24.56 -11.98
C ALA A 198 -5.28 23.54 -13.13
N ALA A 199 -5.33 22.24 -12.84
CA ALA A 199 -5.53 21.20 -13.85
C ALA A 199 -6.97 21.21 -14.41
N MET A 200 -7.99 21.42 -13.56
CA MET A 200 -9.38 21.55 -14.01
C MET A 200 -9.62 22.84 -14.81
N ALA A 201 -9.05 23.97 -14.38
CA ALA A 201 -9.20 25.25 -15.10
C ALA A 201 -8.51 25.29 -16.48
N ARG A 202 -7.54 24.40 -16.73
CA ARG A 202 -6.87 24.29 -18.04
C ARG A 202 -7.66 23.44 -19.04
N VAL A 203 -8.52 22.54 -18.58
CA VAL A 203 -9.36 21.71 -19.47
C VAL A 203 -10.52 22.53 -20.05
N ASP A 204 -11.08 23.47 -19.29
CA ASP A 204 -12.20 24.31 -19.75
C ASP A 204 -11.80 25.41 -20.75
N SER A 205 -10.50 25.72 -20.89
CA SER A 205 -10.01 26.74 -21.83
C SER A 205 -9.75 26.23 -23.25
N CYS A 206 -9.79 24.92 -23.50
CA CYS A 206 -9.34 24.36 -24.79
C CYS A 206 -10.49 24.02 -25.77
N ILE A 207 -11.75 24.25 -25.39
CA ILE A 207 -12.89 24.13 -26.30
C ILE A 207 -13.39 25.53 -26.64
N THR A 208 -12.75 26.18 -27.60
CA THR A 208 -13.35 27.36 -28.24
C THR A 208 -14.39 26.91 -29.29
N GLU A 209 -15.47 27.68 -29.44
CA GLU A 209 -16.54 27.49 -30.44
C GLU A 209 -16.04 27.29 -31.89
N SER A 210 -14.76 27.56 -32.16
CA SER A 210 -14.11 27.37 -33.46
C SER A 210 -13.88 25.90 -33.85
N SER A 211 -13.68 24.98 -32.89
CA SER A 211 -13.43 23.56 -33.19
C SER A 211 -14.71 22.81 -33.56
N ILE A 212 -15.86 23.17 -32.97
CA ILE A 212 -17.15 22.52 -33.22
C ILE A 212 -17.62 22.73 -34.67
N ARG A 213 -17.29 23.87 -35.29
CA ARG A 213 -17.67 24.17 -36.69
C ARG A 213 -16.83 23.42 -37.73
N LYS A 214 -15.62 22.98 -37.39
CA LYS A 214 -14.74 22.24 -38.32
C LYS A 214 -15.10 20.76 -38.43
N GLU A 215 -15.57 20.12 -37.36
CA GLU A 215 -15.97 18.69 -37.40
C GLU A 215 -17.39 18.47 -37.95
N ALA A 216 -18.32 19.42 -37.79
CA ALA A 216 -19.66 19.31 -38.38
C ALA A 216 -19.63 19.32 -39.93
N ALA A 217 -18.63 19.97 -40.54
CA ALA A 217 -18.46 20.03 -42.00
C ALA A 217 -17.91 18.72 -42.60
N ALA A 218 -17.27 17.86 -41.82
CA ALA A 218 -16.69 16.60 -42.30
C ALA A 218 -17.70 15.44 -42.39
N VAL A 219 -18.88 15.59 -41.77
CA VAL A 219 -19.90 14.53 -41.67
C VAL A 219 -21.18 14.84 -42.46
N GLY A 220 -21.25 16.01 -43.13
CA GLY A 220 -22.34 16.32 -44.06
C GLY A 220 -23.74 16.40 -43.41
N VAL A 221 -23.83 16.86 -42.16
CA VAL A 221 -25.10 17.03 -41.46
C VAL A 221 -25.41 18.52 -41.29
N GLU A 222 -26.43 19.01 -41.99
CA GLU A 222 -26.99 20.35 -41.76
C GLU A 222 -27.75 20.40 -40.43
N PRO A 223 -27.54 21.42 -39.58
CA PRO A 223 -28.23 21.53 -38.31
C PRO A 223 -29.63 22.14 -38.55
N GLN A 224 -30.68 21.31 -38.53
CA GLN A 224 -32.03 21.82 -38.35
C GLN A 224 -32.27 22.11 -36.86
N GLY A 225 -32.61 23.37 -36.58
CA GLY A 225 -32.72 23.93 -35.25
C GLY A 225 -33.69 23.19 -34.34
N GLY A 226 -33.27 22.96 -33.10
CA GLY A 226 -34.12 22.42 -32.05
C GLY A 226 -33.32 21.88 -30.88
N ASN A 227 -33.54 22.47 -29.70
CA ASN A 227 -32.76 22.29 -28.47
C ASN A 227 -32.93 20.91 -27.79
N ARG A 228 -32.92 19.82 -28.56
CA ARG A 228 -33.10 18.43 -28.06
C ARG A 228 -32.13 17.39 -28.63
N VAL A 229 -31.14 17.78 -29.45
CA VAL A 229 -30.16 16.84 -30.04
C VAL A 229 -28.79 16.84 -29.32
N THR A 230 -28.49 17.85 -28.52
CA THR A 230 -27.25 17.93 -27.70
C THR A 230 -27.14 16.81 -26.65
N ALA A 231 -28.27 16.26 -26.19
CA ALA A 231 -28.28 15.19 -25.20
C ALA A 231 -28.08 13.78 -25.80
N PHE A 232 -28.33 13.59 -27.10
CA PHE A 232 -28.22 12.26 -27.72
C PHE A 232 -26.81 11.99 -28.25
N VAL A 233 -26.13 13.02 -28.79
CA VAL A 233 -24.75 12.88 -29.35
C VAL A 233 -23.70 12.71 -28.24
N ALA A 234 -23.85 13.39 -27.10
CA ALA A 234 -22.93 13.23 -25.96
C ALA A 234 -22.97 11.82 -25.35
N LYS A 235 -24.12 11.13 -25.39
CA LYS A 235 -24.26 9.76 -24.87
C LYS A 235 -23.66 8.70 -25.79
N THR A 236 -23.59 8.92 -27.11
CA THR A 236 -23.04 7.93 -28.04
C THR A 236 -21.51 7.99 -28.15
N LEU A 237 -20.89 9.15 -27.91
CA LEU A 237 -19.42 9.29 -27.91
C LEU A 237 -18.73 8.76 -26.64
N CYS A 238 -19.41 8.77 -25.49
CA CYS A 238 -18.85 8.21 -24.24
C CYS A 238 -18.75 6.67 -24.24
N TRP A 239 -19.48 5.98 -25.14
CA TRP A 239 -19.41 4.52 -25.27
C TRP A 239 -18.26 4.03 -26.17
N ARG A 240 -17.72 4.89 -27.05
CA ARG A 240 -16.65 4.52 -28.00
C ARG A 240 -15.22 4.79 -27.54
N SER A 241 -15.01 5.35 -26.34
CA SER A 241 -13.67 5.58 -25.76
C SER A 241 -13.32 4.63 -24.60
N ARG A 242 -14.09 3.54 -24.41
CA ARG A 242 -13.76 2.44 -23.48
C ARG A 242 -13.62 1.11 -24.24
N GLY A 243 -12.73 1.11 -25.23
CA GLY A 243 -12.19 -0.09 -25.87
C GLY A 243 -10.68 0.06 -25.93
#